data_AF-A0A7K2VI71-F1
#
_entry.id   AF-A0A7K2VI71-F1
#
_cell.length_a   1.000
_cell.length_b   1.000
_cell.length_c   1.000
_cell.angle_alpha   90.00
_cell.angle_beta   90.00
_cell.angle_gamma   90.00
#
_symmetry.space_group_name_H-M   'P 1'
#
loop_
_entity.id
_entity.type
_entity.pdbx_description
1 polymer ?
#
loop_
_entity_poly.entity_id
_entity_poly.type
_entity_poly.pdbx_seq_one_letter_code
_entity_poly.pdbx_strand_id
1 'polypeptide(L)'
;MLDIAEELNVWAAEGRDFAVATVVAVSGSAPRRPGAALAVDAGGTAVGSVSGGCVEGAVYELCQQALADGRPVLERFGYDDEGGLGVGLTCGGAIDVLVVPVRADSRHRPVLAAALNAAADSRAVALARITAGP
;
A
#
# COMPACT_ATOMS: atom_id res chain seq x y z
N MET A 1 8.10 -0.26 1.33
CA MET A 1 7.94 -0.60 -0.10
C MET A 1 9.19 -1.23 -0.65
N LEU A 2 10.39 -0.64 -0.45
CA LEU A 2 11.64 -1.26 -0.92
C LEU A 2 11.85 -2.67 -0.36
N ASP A 3 11.36 -2.92 0.86
CA ASP A 3 11.39 -4.21 1.55
C ASP A 3 10.52 -5.31 0.92
N ILE A 4 9.61 -4.96 0.00
CA ILE A 4 8.80 -5.91 -0.77
C ILE A 4 8.94 -5.70 -2.29
N ALA A 5 9.93 -4.91 -2.73
CA ALA A 5 10.04 -4.50 -4.13
C ALA A 5 10.40 -5.68 -5.05
N GLU A 6 11.18 -6.64 -4.56
CA GLU A 6 11.58 -7.83 -5.30
C GLU A 6 10.37 -8.73 -5.59
N GLU A 7 9.56 -9.02 -4.57
CA GLU A 7 8.33 -9.81 -4.70
C GLU A 7 7.33 -9.12 -5.62
N LEU A 8 7.16 -7.80 -5.48
CA LEU A 8 6.31 -7.02 -6.37
C LEU A 8 6.82 -7.02 -7.81
N ASN A 9 8.13 -7.04 -8.03
CA ASN A 9 8.70 -7.13 -9.37
C ASN A 9 8.37 -8.48 -10.02
N VAL A 10 8.45 -9.58 -9.25
CA VAL A 10 8.03 -10.91 -9.71
C VAL A 10 6.55 -10.91 -10.07
N TRP A 11 5.66 -10.41 -9.20
CA TRP A 11 4.23 -10.34 -9.51
C TRP A 11 3.93 -9.48 -10.74
N ALA A 12 4.66 -8.38 -10.91
CA ALA A 12 4.54 -7.51 -12.07
C ALA A 12 4.90 -8.26 -13.37
N ALA A 13 6.03 -8.99 -13.37
CA ALA A 13 6.51 -9.80 -14.48
C ALA A 13 5.59 -10.99 -14.82
N GLU A 14 4.95 -11.58 -13.81
CA GLU A 14 3.96 -12.67 -13.97
C GLU A 14 2.61 -12.19 -14.55
N GLY A 15 2.42 -10.87 -14.72
CA GLY A 15 1.15 -10.32 -15.17
C GLY A 15 0.04 -10.39 -14.11
N ARG A 16 0.39 -10.67 -12.84
CA ARG A 16 -0.58 -10.79 -11.74
C ARG A 16 -1.19 -9.44 -11.40
N ASP A 17 -2.47 -9.46 -11.05
CA ASP A 17 -3.17 -8.33 -10.45
C ASP A 17 -2.89 -8.32 -8.95
N PHE A 18 -2.52 -7.16 -8.43
CA PHE A 18 -2.28 -6.94 -7.01
C PHE A 18 -2.57 -5.50 -6.60
N ALA A 19 -2.83 -5.25 -5.33
CA ALA A 19 -2.89 -3.91 -4.76
C ALA A 19 -1.70 -3.69 -3.83
N VAL A 20 -1.23 -2.45 -3.78
CA VAL A 20 -0.19 -2.03 -2.82
C VAL A 20 -0.74 -0.94 -1.92
N ALA A 21 -0.81 -1.25 -0.63
CA ALA A 21 -1.05 -0.32 0.46
C ALA A 21 0.28 0.29 0.91
N THR A 22 0.37 1.60 0.99
CA THR A 22 1.58 2.32 1.43
C THR A 22 1.21 3.36 2.47
N VAL A 23 1.92 3.37 3.60
CA VAL A 23 1.82 4.45 4.59
C VAL A 23 2.34 5.73 3.94
N VAL A 24 1.49 6.75 3.80
CA VAL A 24 1.84 8.04 3.19
C VAL A 24 1.98 9.15 4.21
N ALA A 25 1.34 9.04 5.37
CA ALA A 25 1.50 9.97 6.48
C ALA A 25 1.34 9.27 7.83
N VAL A 26 1.89 9.90 8.87
CA VAL A 26 1.82 9.45 10.27
C VAL A 26 1.47 10.66 11.14
N SER A 27 0.54 10.49 12.06
CA SER A 27 0.20 11.45 13.12
C SER A 27 0.45 10.79 14.48
N GLY A 28 1.27 11.39 15.35
CA GLY A 28 1.60 10.80 16.64
C GLY A 28 2.52 9.57 16.53
N SER A 29 2.33 8.60 17.43
CA SER A 29 3.15 7.38 17.47
C SER A 29 2.65 6.36 16.46
N ALA A 30 3.53 5.84 15.62
CA ALA A 30 3.22 4.70 14.76
C ALA A 30 4.44 3.75 14.64
N PRO A 31 4.20 2.43 14.61
CA PRO A 31 5.26 1.42 14.55
C PRO A 31 6.02 1.40 13.21
N ARG A 32 5.41 1.90 12.13
CA ARG A 32 6.01 1.99 10.80
C ARG A 32 5.94 3.43 10.28
N ARG A 33 6.94 3.82 9.50
CA ARG A 33 7.09 5.16 8.94
C ARG A 33 6.52 5.24 7.51
N PRO A 34 6.33 6.46 6.97
CA PRO A 34 5.95 6.63 5.57
C PRO A 34 6.87 5.82 4.64
N GLY A 35 6.25 5.19 3.64
CA GLY A 35 6.90 4.25 2.73
C GLY A 35 6.79 2.79 3.16
N ALA A 36 6.45 2.46 4.41
CA ALA A 36 6.10 1.08 4.79
C ALA A 36 4.90 0.60 3.96
N ALA A 37 4.92 -0.66 3.52
CA ALA A 37 3.96 -1.15 2.56
C ALA A 37 3.52 -2.58 2.85
N LEU A 38 2.28 -2.86 2.47
CA LEU A 38 1.68 -4.19 2.40
C LEU A 38 1.10 -4.34 0.99
N ALA A 39 1.23 -5.51 0.39
CA ALA A 39 0.62 -5.81 -0.89
C ALA A 39 -0.19 -7.10 -0.81
N VAL A 40 -1.30 -7.15 -1.56
CA VAL A 40 -2.18 -8.32 -1.67
C VAL A 40 -2.43 -8.59 -3.13
N ASP A 41 -2.20 -9.82 -3.57
CA ASP A 41 -2.51 -10.23 -4.94
C ASP A 41 -3.96 -10.72 -5.08
N ALA A 42 -4.42 -10.92 -6.31
CA ALA A 42 -5.77 -11.43 -6.59
C ALA A 42 -6.05 -12.84 -6.04
N GLY A 43 -5.00 -13.62 -5.71
CA GLY A 43 -5.10 -14.91 -5.04
C GLY A 43 -5.16 -14.85 -3.51
N GLY A 44 -5.10 -13.65 -2.91
CA GLY A 44 -5.11 -13.44 -1.46
C GLY A 44 -3.75 -13.62 -0.77
N THR A 45 -2.66 -13.75 -1.54
CA THR A 45 -1.30 -13.75 -1.00
C THR A 45 -0.95 -12.34 -0.54
N ALA A 46 -0.57 -12.20 0.74
CA ALA A 46 -0.14 -10.94 1.32
C ALA A 46 1.37 -10.91 1.61
N VAL A 47 2.04 -9.80 1.33
CA VAL A 47 3.45 -9.54 1.67
C VAL A 47 3.62 -8.15 2.29
N GLY A 48 4.63 -7.99 3.15
CA GLY A 48 4.91 -6.73 3.82
C GLY A 48 4.00 -6.44 5.01
N SER A 49 4.10 -5.21 5.53
CA SER A 49 3.35 -4.76 6.70
C SER A 49 3.33 -3.23 6.79
N VAL A 50 2.21 -2.68 7.24
CA VAL A 50 2.03 -1.24 7.46
C VAL A 50 1.98 -0.84 8.93
N SER A 51 1.78 -1.78 9.86
CA SER A 51 1.79 -1.48 11.30
C SER A 51 2.48 -2.54 12.18
N GLY A 52 2.61 -3.77 11.72
CA GLY A 52 3.16 -4.89 12.49
C GLY A 52 2.10 -5.67 13.28
N GLY A 53 0.81 -5.47 13.00
CA GLY A 53 -0.26 -6.39 13.41
C GLY A 53 -1.63 -5.76 13.65
N CYS A 54 -1.72 -4.47 14.00
CA CYS A 54 -2.98 -3.87 14.48
C CYS A 54 -4.03 -3.67 13.39
N VAL A 55 -3.61 -3.27 12.19
CA VAL A 55 -4.53 -2.84 11.11
C VAL A 55 -4.39 -3.68 9.84
N GLU A 56 -3.52 -4.70 9.85
CA GLU A 56 -3.18 -5.54 8.70
C GLU A 56 -4.41 -6.20 8.06
N GLY A 57 -5.35 -6.71 8.87
CA GLY A 57 -6.57 -7.33 8.36
C GLY A 57 -7.45 -6.34 7.59
N ALA A 58 -7.67 -5.15 8.15
CA ALA A 58 -8.46 -4.11 7.50
C ALA A 58 -7.78 -3.59 6.22
N VAL A 59 -6.45 -3.44 6.24
CA VAL A 59 -5.68 -3.03 5.06
C VAL A 59 -5.68 -4.12 4.00
N TYR A 60 -5.64 -5.40 4.38
CA TYR A 60 -5.79 -6.54 3.48
C TYR A 60 -7.14 -6.51 2.76
N GLU A 61 -8.24 -6.33 3.51
CA GLU A 61 -9.59 -6.19 2.95
C GLU A 61 -9.68 -4.99 2.00
N LEU A 62 -9.10 -3.86 2.38
CA LEU A 62 -9.06 -2.66 1.54
C LEU A 62 -8.28 -2.88 0.23
N CYS A 63 -7.20 -3.66 0.26
CA CYS A 63 -6.48 -4.07 -0.94
C CYS A 63 -7.34 -4.92 -1.87
N GLN A 64 -8.06 -5.91 -1.34
CA GLN A 64 -8.97 -6.73 -2.14
C GLN A 64 -10.10 -5.89 -2.75
N GLN A 65 -10.67 -4.96 -1.98
CA GLN A 65 -11.71 -4.05 -2.45
C GLN A 65 -11.18 -3.14 -3.57
N ALA A 66 -10.01 -2.53 -3.38
CA ALA A 66 -9.39 -1.68 -4.40
C ALA A 66 -9.09 -2.43 -5.71
N LEU A 67 -8.69 -3.72 -5.63
CA LEU A 67 -8.54 -4.57 -6.80
C LEU A 67 -9.85 -4.79 -7.55
N ALA A 68 -10.92 -5.12 -6.82
CA ALA A 68 -12.24 -5.34 -7.37
C ALA A 68 -12.79 -4.08 -8.05
N ASP A 69 -12.68 -2.93 -7.38
CA ASP A 69 -13.18 -1.65 -7.88
C ASP A 69 -12.29 -1.03 -8.97
N GLY A 70 -11.03 -1.43 -9.02
CA GLY A 70 -10.02 -0.87 -9.91
C GLY A 70 -9.66 0.59 -9.59
N ARG A 71 -9.90 1.03 -8.35
CA ARG A 71 -9.69 2.44 -7.92
C ARG A 71 -8.75 2.53 -6.71
N PRO A 72 -7.89 3.56 -6.66
CA PRO A 72 -7.12 3.86 -5.46
C PRO A 72 -8.03 4.31 -4.30
N VAL A 73 -7.61 4.03 -3.07
CA VAL A 73 -8.28 4.48 -1.85
C VAL A 73 -7.24 5.05 -0.90
N LEU A 74 -7.55 6.18 -0.26
CA LEU A 74 -6.76 6.73 0.84
C LEU A 74 -7.59 6.57 2.12
N GLU A 75 -7.08 5.80 3.07
CA GLU A 75 -7.79 5.48 4.31
C GLU A 75 -6.93 5.85 5.53
N ARG A 76 -7.57 6.38 6.57
CA ARG A 76 -6.91 6.76 7.82
C ARG A 76 -7.20 5.72 8.90
N PHE A 77 -6.14 5.17 9.48
CA PHE A 77 -6.22 4.23 10.59
C PHE A 77 -5.65 4.85 11.86
N GLY A 78 -6.47 4.98 12.90
CA GLY A 78 -6.09 5.58 14.17
C GLY A 78 -7.30 5.88 15.04
N TYR A 79 -7.06 6.27 16.30
CA TYR A 79 -8.12 6.84 17.12
C TYR A 79 -8.38 8.26 16.65
N ASP A 80 -9.63 8.54 16.28
CA ASP A 80 -10.07 9.89 16.00
C ASP A 80 -10.69 10.48 17.27
N ASP A 81 -10.29 11.70 17.64
CA ASP A 81 -10.87 12.41 18.78
C ASP A 81 -12.34 12.80 18.53
N GLU A 82 -12.86 12.62 17.30
CA GLU A 82 -14.25 12.91 16.88
C GLU A 82 -15.18 11.68 16.79
N GLY A 83 -14.84 10.56 17.43
CA GLY A 83 -15.83 9.53 17.77
C GLY A 83 -16.19 8.50 16.68
N GLY A 84 -15.36 8.36 15.64
CA GLY A 84 -15.45 7.25 14.69
C GLY A 84 -14.80 5.98 15.26
N LEU A 85 -15.53 4.85 15.26
CA LEU A 85 -15.00 3.51 15.55
C LEU A 85 -14.11 3.01 14.40
N GLY A 86 -12.95 3.66 14.19
CA GLY A 86 -11.93 3.22 13.26
C GLY A 86 -11.10 2.07 13.85
N VAL A 87 -10.57 1.18 12.99
CA VAL A 87 -9.58 0.19 13.41
C VAL A 87 -8.32 0.95 13.82
N GLY A 88 -8.08 1.02 15.12
CA GLY A 88 -7.07 1.89 15.71
C GLY A 88 -5.70 1.23 15.89
N LEU A 89 -4.66 2.06 15.97
CA LEU A 89 -3.35 1.65 16.42
C LEU A 89 -3.30 1.65 17.96
N THR A 90 -2.81 0.57 18.55
CA THR A 90 -2.69 0.43 20.02
C THR A 90 -1.67 1.39 20.64
N CYS A 91 -0.80 1.99 19.83
CA CYS A 91 0.18 2.99 20.26
C CYS A 91 -0.38 4.42 20.34
N GLY A 92 -1.66 4.63 20.00
CA GLY A 92 -2.35 5.91 20.18
C GLY A 92 -2.06 6.98 19.12
N GLY A 93 -1.39 6.64 18.02
CA GLY A 93 -1.30 7.51 16.83
C GLY A 93 -2.20 7.05 15.70
N ALA A 94 -1.98 7.65 14.53
CA ALA A 94 -2.70 7.36 13.29
C ALA A 94 -1.74 7.29 12.09
N ILE A 95 -2.14 6.51 11.08
CA ILE A 95 -1.47 6.43 9.78
C ILE A 95 -2.48 6.64 8.66
N ASP A 96 -2.06 7.35 7.62
CA ASP A 96 -2.81 7.42 6.37
C ASP A 96 -2.18 6.43 5.39
N VAL A 97 -3.00 5.56 4.82
CA VAL A 97 -2.59 4.47 3.94
C VAL A 97 -3.23 4.66 2.58
N LEU A 98 -2.38 4.84 1.56
CA LEU A 98 -2.80 4.85 0.17
C LEU A 98 -2.75 3.42 -0.39
N VAL A 99 -3.90 2.90 -0.80
CA VAL A 99 -4.03 1.64 -1.53
C VAL A 99 -4.17 1.93 -3.01
N VAL A 100 -3.33 1.30 -3.83
CA VAL A 100 -3.37 1.45 -5.30
C VAL A 100 -3.43 0.09 -5.97
N PRO A 101 -4.48 -0.20 -6.76
CA PRO A 101 -4.55 -1.42 -7.55
C PRO A 101 -3.62 -1.35 -8.77
N VAL A 102 -2.95 -2.46 -9.03
CA VAL A 102 -2.02 -2.70 -10.13
C VAL A 102 -2.55 -3.87 -10.95
N ARG A 103 -3.52 -3.55 -11.79
CA ARG A 103 -4.14 -4.51 -12.70
C ARG A 103 -3.41 -4.58 -14.03
N ALA A 104 -3.52 -5.70 -14.75
CA ALA A 104 -2.95 -5.88 -16.07
C ALA A 104 -3.43 -4.82 -17.08
N ASP A 105 -4.67 -4.35 -16.95
CA ASP A 105 -5.29 -3.30 -17.77
C ASP A 105 -4.94 -1.87 -17.32
N SER A 106 -4.18 -1.70 -16.22
CA SER A 106 -3.87 -0.38 -15.67
C SER A 106 -2.79 0.35 -16.47
N ARG A 107 -3.11 1.55 -16.95
CA ARG A 107 -2.18 2.46 -17.63
C ARG A 107 -0.91 2.78 -16.84
N HIS A 108 -0.97 2.63 -15.51
CA HIS A 108 0.15 2.95 -14.61
C HIS A 108 1.06 1.75 -14.34
N ARG A 109 0.67 0.53 -14.75
CA ARG A 109 1.45 -0.70 -14.52
C ARG A 109 2.86 -0.62 -15.12
N PRO A 110 3.08 -0.12 -16.36
CA PRO A 110 4.43 -0.03 -16.92
C PRO A 110 5.36 0.88 -16.11
N VAL A 111 4.84 1.98 -15.56
CA VAL A 111 5.62 2.92 -14.74
C VAL A 111 6.03 2.27 -13.42
N LEU A 112 5.10 1.58 -12.76
CA LEU A 112 5.43 0.84 -11.55
C LEU A 112 6.43 -0.29 -11.83
N ALA A 113 6.23 -1.06 -12.89
CA ALA A 113 7.16 -2.13 -13.28
C ALA A 113 8.56 -1.59 -13.57
N ALA A 114 8.68 -0.44 -14.24
CA ALA A 114 9.98 0.21 -14.46
C ALA A 114 10.65 0.62 -13.13
N ALA A 115 9.86 1.12 -12.17
CA ALA A 115 10.37 1.47 -10.84
C ALA A 115 10.79 0.24 -10.03
N LEU A 116 10.01 -0.84 -10.06
CA LEU A 116 10.33 -2.10 -9.38
C LEU A 116 11.58 -2.76 -9.97
N ASN A 117 11.71 -2.81 -11.30
CA ASN A 117 12.92 -3.31 -11.95
C ASN A 117 14.16 -2.48 -11.58
N ALA A 118 14.02 -1.15 -11.53
CA ALA A 118 15.11 -0.27 -11.08
C ALA A 118 15.52 -0.54 -9.62
N ALA A 119 14.54 -0.74 -8.74
CA ALA A 119 14.82 -1.09 -7.35
C ALA A 119 15.49 -2.45 -7.21
N ALA A 120 15.05 -3.46 -7.97
CA ALA A 120 15.65 -4.80 -8.00
C ALA A 120 17.12 -4.77 -8.47
N ASP A 121 17.44 -3.91 -9.43
CA ASP A 121 18.82 -3.67 -9.90
C ASP A 121 19.67 -2.81 -8.95
N SER A 122 19.18 -2.49 -7.74
CA SER A 122 19.84 -1.57 -6.80
C SER A 122 20.11 -0.18 -7.37
N ARG A 123 19.32 0.27 -8.36
CA ARG A 123 19.42 1.63 -8.94
C ARG A 123 18.52 2.59 -8.18
N ALA A 124 19.02 3.82 -7.97
CA ALA A 124 18.23 4.88 -7.36
C ALA A 124 17.00 5.21 -8.22
N VAL A 125 15.81 5.18 -7.62
CA VAL A 125 14.54 5.42 -8.30
C VAL A 125 13.53 6.05 -7.34
N ALA A 126 12.63 6.87 -7.88
CA ALA A 126 11.50 7.42 -7.16
C ALA A 126 10.21 7.21 -7.96
N LEU A 127 9.13 6.85 -7.28
CA LEU A 127 7.79 6.77 -7.84
C LEU A 127 6.92 7.84 -7.18
N ALA A 128 6.43 8.79 -7.97
CA ALA A 128 5.49 9.80 -7.51
C ALA A 128 4.06 9.42 -7.91
N ARG A 129 3.12 9.54 -6.97
CA ARG A 129 1.70 9.31 -7.20
C ARG A 129 0.92 10.52 -6.71
N ILE A 130 0.05 11.05 -7.57
CA ILE A 130 -0.87 12.13 -7.22
C ILE A 130 -2.15 11.47 -6.70
N THR A 131 -2.43 11.66 -5.41
CA THR A 131 -3.60 11.08 -4.73
C THR A 131 -4.80 12.02 -4.71
N ALA A 132 -4.51 13.32 -4.76
CA ALA A 132 -5.48 14.40 -4.87
C ALA A 132 -4.82 15.56 -5.63
N GLY A 133 -5.64 16.35 -6.33
CA GLY A 133 -5.26 17.55 -7.07
C GLY A 133 -6.47 18.48 -7.16
N PRO A 134 -6.31 19.73 -7.66
CA PRO A 134 -7.43 20.65 -7.83
C PRO A 134 -8.56 20.07 -8.69
#